data_AF-A0A1G9R4F2-F1
#
_entry.id   AF-A0A1G9R4F2-F1
#
_cell.length_a   1.000
_cell.length_b   1.000
_cell.length_c   1.000
_cell.angle_alpha   90.00
_cell.angle_beta   90.00
_cell.angle_gamma   90.00
#
_symmetry.space_group_name_H-M   'P 1'
#
loop_
_entity.id
_entity.type
_entity.pdbx_description
1 polymer ?
#
loop_
_entity_poly.entity_id
_entity_poly.type
_entity_poly.pdbx_seq_one_letter_code
_entity_poly.pdbx_strand_id
1 'polypeptide(L)' 'MVNKERLSTGISGLDTILKGGLISGDSYLVRGKAGSGKTTLGLHFLCANLEEDSSRLFVSLSEPASKIARNAEKRLSF' A
#
# COMPACT_ATOMS: atom_id res chain seq x y z
N MET A 1 -23.05 5.46 -15.34
CA MET A 1 -21.94 4.62 -14.82
C MET A 1 -21.38 5.34 -13.61
N VAL A 2 -21.40 4.74 -12.43
CA VAL A 2 -20.81 5.37 -11.23
C VAL A 2 -19.29 5.27 -11.38
N ASN A 3 -18.62 6.41 -11.48
CA ASN A 3 -17.16 6.45 -11.48
C ASN A 3 -16.70 6.18 -10.04
N LYS A 4 -16.17 4.99 -9.78
CA LYS A 4 -15.68 4.64 -8.45
C LYS A 4 -14.36 5.38 -8.21
N GLU A 5 -14.26 6.05 -7.07
CA GLU A 5 -13.02 6.66 -6.57
C GLU A 5 -11.88 5.63 -6.57
N ARG A 6 -10.67 6.08 -6.92
CA ARG A 6 -9.47 5.25 -6.91
C ARG A 6 -8.40 5.82 -5.99
N LEU A 7 -7.75 4.92 -5.27
CA LEU A 7 -6.67 5.17 -4.34
C LEU A 7 -5.35 4.77 -4.98
N SER A 8 -4.33 5.62 -4.87
CA SER A 8 -3.00 5.33 -5.41
C SER A 8 -2.37 4.16 -4.67
N THR A 9 -1.63 3.32 -5.37
CA THR A 9 -0.78 2.28 -4.74
C THR A 9 0.52 2.85 -4.16
N GLY A 10 0.84 4.11 -4.44
CA GLY A 10 2.16 4.70 -4.13
C GLY A 10 3.26 4.25 -5.09
N ILE A 11 2.90 3.54 -6.17
CA ILE A 11 3.82 3.03 -7.19
C ILE A 11 3.26 3.42 -8.56
N SER A 12 3.83 4.47 -9.16
CA SER A 12 3.32 5.05 -10.42
C SER A 12 3.17 4.04 -11.56
N GLY A 13 4.13 3.11 -11.71
CA GLY A 13 4.06 2.04 -12.71
C GLY A 13 2.89 1.09 -12.49
N LEU A 14 2.59 0.76 -11.24
CA LEU A 14 1.45 -0.11 -10.91
C LEU A 14 0.13 0.63 -11.07
N ASP A 15 0.06 1.90 -10.68
CA ASP A 15 -1.13 2.74 -10.87
C ASP A 15 -1.47 2.87 -12.37
N THR A 16 -0.46 2.97 -13.23
CA THR A 16 -0.65 2.99 -14.69
C THR A 16 -1.31 1.69 -15.18
N ILE A 17 -0.81 0.54 -14.74
CA ILE A 17 -1.37 -0.79 -15.09
C ILE A 17 -2.83 -0.92 -14.58
N LEU A 18 -3.09 -0.41 -13.37
CA LEU A 18 -4.40 -0.46 -12.72
C LEU A 18 -5.37 0.65 -13.17
N LYS A 19 -4.95 1.51 -14.11
CA LYS A 19 -5.72 2.65 -14.63
C LYS A 19 -6.10 3.66 -13.55
N GLY A 20 -5.11 4.09 -12.76
CA GLY A 20 -5.26 5.08 -11.70
C GLY A 20 -5.34 4.49 -10.29
N GLY A 21 -4.88 3.26 -10.08
CA GLY A 21 -4.81 2.64 -8.75
C GLY A 21 -6.00 1.75 -8.38
N LEU A 22 -6.14 1.48 -7.08
CA LEU A 22 -7.12 0.55 -6.52
C LEU A 22 -8.48 1.24 -6.34
N ILE A 23 -9.58 0.53 -6.59
CA ILE A 23 -10.93 1.01 -6.34
C ILE A 23 -11.17 1.14 -4.83
N SER A 24 -11.62 2.33 -4.40
CA SER A 24 -12.00 2.66 -3.02
C SER A 24 -13.15 1.77 -2.54
N GLY A 25 -13.05 1.27 -1.29
CA GLY A 25 -14.04 0.38 -0.67
C GLY A 25 -13.95 -1.11 -1.05
N ASP A 26 -13.09 -1.48 -2.00
CA ASP A 26 -12.89 -2.88 -2.39
C ASP A 26 -11.74 -3.55 -1.58
N SER A 27 -11.74 -4.88 -1.52
CA SER A 27 -10.70 -5.69 -0.86
C SER A 27 -9.75 -6.34 -1.87
N TYR A 28 -8.45 -6.34 -1.57
CA TYR A 28 -7.40 -6.84 -2.46
C TYR A 28 -6.53 -7.90 -1.80
N LEU A 29 -6.24 -8.97 -2.54
CA LEU A 29 -5.31 -10.02 -2.11
C LEU A 29 -4.02 -9.95 -2.93
N VAL A 30 -2.90 -9.74 -2.25
CA VAL A 30 -1.56 -9.76 -2.85
C VAL A 30 -0.87 -11.07 -2.49
N ARG A 31 -0.65 -11.95 -3.48
CA ARG A 31 -0.02 -13.27 -3.29
C ARG A 31 1.35 -13.33 -3.97
N GLY A 32 2.31 -13.98 -3.30
CA GLY A 32 3.65 -14.20 -3.85
C GLY A 32 4.59 -14.88 -2.85
N LYS A 33 5.69 -15.45 -3.34
CA LYS A 33 6.73 -16.12 -2.52
C LYS A 33 7.36 -15.18 -1.49
N ALA A 34 8.04 -15.72 -0.47
CA ALA A 34 8.83 -14.90 0.45
C ALA A 34 9.83 -14.02 -0.33
N GLY A 35 10.02 -12.78 0.11
CA GLY A 35 10.89 -11.81 -0.58
C GLY A 35 10.28 -11.11 -1.81
N SER A 36 9.08 -11.47 -2.27
CA SER A 36 8.45 -10.88 -3.46
C SER A 36 7.91 -9.44 -3.29
N GLY A 37 8.25 -8.73 -2.22
CA GLY A 37 7.85 -7.33 -2.01
C GLY A 37 6.44 -7.07 -1.48
N LYS A 38 5.67 -8.09 -1.04
CA LYS A 38 4.28 -7.92 -0.55
C LYS A 38 4.13 -6.88 0.57
N THR A 39 4.97 -6.98 1.60
CA THR A 39 4.97 -6.02 2.72
C THR A 39 5.31 -4.62 2.24
N THR A 40 6.28 -4.49 1.33
CA THR A 40 6.68 -3.22 0.74
C THR A 40 5.53 -2.59 -0.04
N LEU A 41 4.81 -3.36 -0.87
CA LEU A 41 3.62 -2.88 -1.57
C LEU A 41 2.55 -2.35 -0.60
N GLY A 42 2.27 -3.11 0.48
CA GLY A 42 1.31 -2.67 1.51
C GLY A 42 1.73 -1.36 2.20
N LEU A 43 3.03 -1.18 2.43
CA LEU A 43 3.57 0.06 3.00
C LEU A 43 3.48 1.24 2.03
N HIS A 44 3.78 1.05 0.73
CA HIS A 44 3.57 2.10 -0.28
C HIS A 44 2.11 2.55 -0.32
N PHE A 45 1.16 1.62 -0.34
CA PHE A 45 -0.26 1.94 -0.35
C PHE A 45 -0.68 2.73 0.90
N LEU A 46 -0.18 2.32 2.08
CA LEU A 46 -0.45 2.99 3.35
C LEU A 46 0.05 4.44 3.37
N CYS A 47 1.21 4.70 2.76
CA CYS A 47 1.84 6.03 2.73
C CYS A 47 1.40 6.90 1.55
N ALA A 48 0.80 6.34 0.50
CA ALA A 48 0.39 7.09 -0.69
C ALA A 48 -0.91 7.88 -0.49
N ASN A 49 -1.78 7.41 0.39
CA ASN A 49 -3.12 7.96 0.58
C ASN A 49 -3.19 8.71 1.91
N LEU A 50 -2.19 9.57 2.17
CA LEU A 50 -2.03 10.40 3.37
C LEU A 50 -2.91 11.66 3.29
N GLU A 51 -4.23 11.56 3.44
CA GLU A 51 -5.05 12.74 3.74
C GLU A 51 -5.01 13.06 5.24
N GLU A 52 -5.14 14.36 5.57
CA GLU A 52 -5.02 14.93 6.92
C GLU A 52 -5.89 14.21 7.97
N ASP A 53 -7.05 13.67 7.57
CA ASP A 53 -8.02 13.03 8.48
C ASP A 53 -8.20 11.51 8.28
N SER A 54 -7.44 10.85 7.39
CA SER A 54 -7.62 9.39 7.22
C SER A 54 -6.79 8.57 8.22
N SER A 55 -7.50 7.74 9.00
CA SER A 55 -6.89 6.72 9.86
C SER A 55 -6.48 5.50 9.03
N ARG A 56 -5.30 4.93 9.35
CA ARG A 56 -4.70 3.81 8.62
C ARG A 56 -4.14 2.81 9.61
N LEU A 57 -4.29 1.52 9.30
CA LEU A 57 -3.82 0.43 10.14
C LEU A 57 -3.03 -0.59 9.33
N PHE A 58 -1.83 -0.89 9.79
CA PHE A 58 -1.04 -2.00 9.29
C PHE A 58 -1.00 -3.12 10.34
N VAL A 59 -1.62 -4.26 10.03
CA VAL A 59 -1.63 -5.44 10.91
C VAL A 59 -0.63 -6.47 10.38
N SER A 60 0.24 -6.96 11.25
CA SER A 60 1.25 -7.97 10.94
C SER A 60 1.18 -9.11 11.94
N LEU A 61 1.27 -10.34 11.43
CA LEU A 61 1.35 -11.57 12.24
C LEU A 61 2.77 -12.15 12.30
N SER A 62 3.72 -11.61 11.52
CA SER A 62 5.04 -12.20 11.31
C SER A 62 6.20 -11.35 11.81
N GLU A 63 6.03 -10.04 11.88
CA GLU A 63 7.09 -9.10 12.26
C GLU A 63 6.59 -8.05 13.26
N PRO A 64 7.43 -7.65 14.24
CA PRO A 64 7.10 -6.56 15.16
C PRO A 64 6.92 -5.22 14.44
N ALA A 65 6.05 -4.36 14.98
CA ALA A 65 5.76 -3.03 14.43
C ALA A 65 7.02 -2.16 14.26
N SER A 66 7.96 -2.19 15.22
CA SER A 66 9.21 -1.43 15.15
C SER A 66 10.08 -1.81 13.95
N LYS A 67 10.09 -3.09 13.57
CA LYS A 67 10.83 -3.58 12.41
C LYS A 67 10.15 -3.16 11.11
N ILE A 68 8.83 -3.16 11.08
CA ILE A 68 8.03 -2.69 9.94
C ILE A 68 8.24 -1.20 9.72
N ALA A 69 8.18 -0.38 10.77
CA ALA A 69 8.43 1.06 10.71
C ALA A 69 9.82 1.36 10.14
N ARG A 70 10.87 0.72 10.68
CA ARG A 70 12.23 0.85 10.16
C ARG A 70 12.36 0.41 8.69
N ASN A 71 11.63 -0.63 8.30
CA ASN A 71 11.63 -1.11 6.92
C ASN A 71 10.94 -0.14 5.97
N ALA A 72 9.90 0.55 6.43
CA ALA A 72 9.20 1.60 5.70
C ALA A 72 10.12 2.81 5.49
N GLU A 73 10.72 3.33 6.57
CA GLU A 73 11.69 4.45 6.49
C GLU A 73 12.77 4.18 5.46
N LYS A 74 13.39 2.98 5.47
CA LYS A 74 14.48 2.63 4.53
C LYS A 74 14.06 2.47 3.08
N ARG A 75 12.79 2.17 2.79
CA ARG A 75 12.32 1.80 1.45
C ARG A 75 11.48 2.88 0.78
N LEU A 76 10.96 3.81 1.59
CA LEU A 76 10.09 4.89 1.15
C LEU A 76 10.80 6.25 1.17
N SER A 77 12.04 6.33 1.69
CA SER A 77 12.91 7.50 1.54
C SER A 77 13.54 7.51 0.15
N PHE A 78 12.85 8.18 -0.78
CA PHE A 78 13.44 8.73 -1.99
C PHE A 78 13.37 10.25 -1.91
#